data_AF-A0A0C2X4V5-F1
#
_entry.id   AF-A0A0C2X4V5-F1
#
_cell.length_a   1.000
_cell.length_b   1.000
_cell.length_c   1.000
_cell.angle_alpha   90.00
_cell.angle_beta   90.00
_cell.angle_gamma   90.00
#
_symmetry.space_group_name_H-M   'P 1'
#
loop_
_entity.id
_entity.type
_entity.pdbx_description
1 polymer ?
#
loop_
_entity_poly.entity_id
_entity_poly.type
_entity_poly.pdbx_seq_one_letter_code
_entity_poly.pdbx_strand_id
1 'polypeptide(L)'
;MSIISLIYSYSTRLWVALGKQPPTPSAAVPTLQEITNHIKSLYGCALVFRELEGNTIAAEVNTVATEVLLAMQVLLESYSVRKSGEDSMRNTASLHEACERARNLSVDNREAALKIWKQDSDGLKDAIKELNSLLNPQSTENEVSDGWDELLGEDAGQAELSEDDISAIKKVRTNILSCIKNALSWLAA
;
A
#
# COMPACT_ATOMS: atom_id res chain seq x y z
N MET A 1 -13.51 3.17 13.95
CA MET A 1 -12.35 2.95 14.86
C MET A 1 -12.50 1.76 15.81
N SER A 2 -13.65 1.52 16.45
CA SER A 2 -13.82 0.39 17.40
C SER A 2 -13.71 -0.99 16.73
N ILE A 3 -14.33 -1.19 15.57
CA ILE A 3 -14.38 -2.49 14.86
C ILE A 3 -12.98 -3.00 14.50
N ILE A 4 -12.12 -2.16 13.93
CA ILE A 4 -10.74 -2.53 13.55
C ILE A 4 -9.93 -2.97 14.77
N SER A 5 -10.07 -2.26 15.89
CA SER A 5 -9.35 -2.60 17.12
C SER A 5 -9.83 -3.91 17.74
N LEU A 6 -11.12 -4.24 17.58
CA LEU A 6 -11.65 -5.54 17.97
C LEU A 6 -11.05 -6.63 17.08
N ILE A 7 -11.08 -6.47 15.75
CA ILE A 7 -10.48 -7.43 14.81
C ILE A 7 -9.00 -7.70 15.16
N TYR A 8 -8.22 -6.65 15.44
CA TYR A 8 -6.82 -6.76 15.88
C TYR A 8 -6.68 -7.59 17.17
N SER A 9 -7.49 -7.31 18.19
CA SER A 9 -7.41 -8.00 19.49
C SER A 9 -7.84 -9.47 19.37
N TYR A 10 -8.92 -9.72 18.65
CA TYR A 10 -9.44 -11.08 18.47
C TYR A 10 -8.53 -11.93 17.58
N SER A 11 -7.79 -11.35 16.63
CA SER A 11 -6.81 -12.10 15.84
C SER A 11 -5.64 -12.61 16.70
N THR A 12 -5.16 -11.81 17.65
CA THR A 12 -4.16 -12.25 18.65
C THR A 12 -4.71 -13.38 19.51
N ARG A 13 -5.95 -13.26 19.98
CA ARG A 13 -6.61 -14.33 20.75
C ARG A 13 -6.73 -15.62 19.94
N LEU A 14 -7.06 -15.50 18.66
CA LEU A 14 -7.16 -16.63 17.75
C LEU A 14 -5.80 -17.32 17.58
N TRP A 15 -4.72 -16.54 17.40
CA TRP A 15 -3.36 -17.07 17.34
C TRP A 15 -2.92 -17.75 18.63
N VAL A 16 -3.28 -17.21 19.80
CA VAL A 16 -3.01 -17.89 21.08
C VAL A 16 -3.75 -19.23 21.16
N ALA A 17 -4.98 -19.31 20.67
CA ALA A 17 -5.80 -20.52 20.73
C ALA A 17 -5.38 -21.60 19.70
N LEU A 18 -5.01 -21.18 18.48
CA LEU A 18 -4.78 -22.12 17.36
C LEU A 18 -3.34 -22.14 16.83
N GLY A 19 -2.59 -21.05 16.98
CA GLY A 19 -1.22 -20.92 16.46
C GLY A 19 -0.15 -21.49 17.40
N LYS A 20 -0.39 -21.44 18.72
CA LYS A 20 0.48 -22.12 19.70
C LYS A 20 0.20 -23.63 19.72
N GLN A 21 1.27 -24.41 19.88
CA GLN A 21 1.16 -25.87 19.98
C GLN A 21 1.17 -26.32 21.46
N PRO A 22 0.28 -27.24 21.87
CA PRO A 22 -0.81 -27.80 21.08
C PRO A 22 -1.99 -26.81 20.90
N PRO A 23 -2.71 -26.85 19.76
CA PRO A 23 -3.86 -25.99 19.54
C PRO A 23 -5.03 -26.38 20.47
N THR A 24 -5.84 -25.41 20.84
CA THR A 24 -7.05 -25.58 21.67
C THR A 24 -8.30 -25.11 20.89
N PRO A 25 -8.86 -25.96 20.00
CA PRO A 25 -9.99 -25.57 19.15
C PRO A 25 -11.23 -25.11 19.92
N SER A 26 -11.50 -25.69 21.10
CA SER A 26 -12.63 -25.30 21.95
C SER A 26 -12.55 -23.84 22.41
N ALA A 27 -11.34 -23.32 22.64
CA ALA A 27 -11.12 -21.91 23.00
C ALA A 27 -11.22 -20.97 21.78
N ALA A 28 -11.09 -21.49 20.56
CA ALA A 28 -11.14 -20.71 19.34
C ALA A 28 -12.58 -20.43 18.87
N VAL A 29 -13.53 -21.33 19.13
CA VAL A 29 -14.95 -21.19 18.71
C VAL A 29 -15.56 -19.83 19.07
N PRO A 30 -15.55 -19.36 20.34
CA PRO A 30 -16.13 -18.06 20.68
C PRO A 30 -15.38 -16.91 20.00
N THR A 31 -14.06 -17.04 19.83
CA THR A 31 -13.23 -16.02 19.16
C THR A 31 -13.61 -15.90 17.68
N LEU A 32 -13.84 -17.03 16.99
CA LEU A 32 -14.25 -17.04 15.58
C LEU A 32 -15.65 -16.44 15.38
N GLN A 33 -16.57 -16.67 16.32
CA GLN A 33 -17.90 -16.07 16.29
C GLN A 33 -17.83 -14.54 16.39
N GLU A 34 -17.04 -14.01 17.33
CA GLU A 34 -16.84 -12.57 17.48
C GLU A 34 -16.16 -11.95 16.25
N ILE A 35 -15.12 -12.58 15.73
CA ILE A 35 -14.45 -12.16 14.49
C ILE A 35 -15.47 -12.08 13.35
N THR A 36 -16.32 -13.09 13.18
CA THR A 36 -17.34 -13.12 12.13
C THR A 36 -18.30 -11.93 12.25
N ASN A 37 -18.72 -11.58 13.47
CA ASN A 37 -19.61 -10.44 13.71
C ASN A 37 -18.92 -9.11 13.36
N HIS A 38 -17.66 -8.95 13.73
CA HIS A 38 -16.89 -7.74 13.44
C HIS A 38 -16.58 -7.59 11.94
N ILE A 39 -16.28 -8.68 11.23
CA ILE A 39 -16.11 -8.70 9.77
C ILE A 39 -17.40 -8.27 9.07
N LYS A 40 -18.55 -8.83 9.46
CA LYS A 40 -19.85 -8.43 8.90
C LYS A 40 -20.14 -6.96 9.12
N SER A 41 -19.82 -6.45 10.31
CA SER A 41 -19.99 -5.04 10.65
C SER A 41 -19.07 -4.16 9.81
N LEU A 42 -17.79 -4.53 9.66
CA LEU A 42 -16.82 -3.81 8.83
C LEU A 42 -17.29 -3.73 7.37
N TYR A 43 -17.69 -4.87 6.81
CA TYR A 43 -18.20 -4.96 5.44
C TYR A 43 -19.45 -4.10 5.26
N GLY A 44 -20.42 -4.20 6.19
CA GLY A 44 -21.62 -3.38 6.18
C GLY A 44 -21.29 -1.89 6.22
N CYS A 45 -20.42 -1.46 7.14
CA CYS A 45 -19.97 -0.07 7.23
C CYS A 45 -19.30 0.42 5.94
N ALA A 46 -18.42 -0.38 5.33
CA ALA A 46 -17.72 0.01 4.11
C ALA A 46 -18.67 0.23 2.92
N LEU A 47 -19.72 -0.60 2.80
CA LEU A 47 -20.73 -0.47 1.74
C LEU A 47 -21.51 0.84 1.83
N VAL A 48 -21.99 1.21 3.02
CA VAL A 48 -22.78 2.44 3.20
C VAL A 48 -21.94 3.70 3.27
N PHE A 49 -20.62 3.59 3.53
CA PHE A 49 -19.74 4.75 3.68
C PHE A 49 -19.73 5.66 2.44
N ARG A 50 -19.79 5.06 1.24
CA ARG A 50 -19.78 5.81 -0.03
C ARG A 50 -20.97 6.75 -0.20
N GLU A 51 -22.12 6.41 0.38
CA GLU A 51 -23.33 7.22 0.26
C GLU A 51 -23.31 8.43 1.19
N LEU A 52 -22.43 8.43 2.20
CA LEU A 52 -22.36 9.43 3.25
C LEU A 52 -21.23 10.44 3.04
N GLU A 53 -20.17 10.06 2.33
CA GLU A 53 -18.91 10.81 2.26
C GLU A 53 -18.42 11.01 0.82
N GLY A 54 -17.36 11.80 0.64
CA GLY A 54 -16.77 12.04 -0.68
C GLY A 54 -16.17 10.76 -1.32
N ASN A 55 -16.13 10.73 -2.65
CA ASN A 55 -15.68 9.56 -3.42
C ASN A 55 -14.26 9.09 -3.06
N THR A 56 -13.35 10.02 -2.74
CA THR A 56 -11.94 9.72 -2.50
C THR A 56 -11.74 9.05 -1.14
N ILE A 57 -12.32 9.61 -0.08
CA ILE A 57 -12.27 8.98 1.25
C ILE A 57 -13.05 7.65 1.25
N ALA A 58 -14.15 7.57 0.51
CA ALA A 58 -14.89 6.33 0.36
C ALA A 58 -14.08 5.24 -0.35
N ALA A 59 -13.30 5.58 -1.38
CA ALA A 59 -12.37 4.66 -2.02
C ALA A 59 -11.28 4.20 -1.04
N GLU A 60 -10.71 5.12 -0.25
CA GLU A 60 -9.70 4.79 0.76
C GLU A 60 -10.26 3.80 1.81
N VAL A 61 -11.45 4.07 2.35
CA VAL A 61 -12.13 3.19 3.31
C VAL A 61 -12.39 1.81 2.72
N ASN A 62 -12.86 1.73 1.48
CA ASN A 62 -13.10 0.45 0.81
C ASN A 62 -11.81 -0.33 0.59
N THR A 63 -10.72 0.35 0.20
CA THR A 63 -9.41 -0.28 0.02
C THR A 63 -8.92 -0.89 1.34
N VAL A 64 -8.88 -0.12 2.44
CA VAL A 64 -8.38 -0.65 3.72
C VAL A 64 -9.30 -1.72 4.30
N ALA A 65 -10.62 -1.60 4.13
CA ALA A 65 -11.56 -2.64 4.55
C ALA A 65 -11.30 -3.94 3.79
N THR A 66 -11.08 -3.86 2.47
CA THR A 66 -10.74 -5.02 1.63
C THR A 66 -9.43 -5.65 2.05
N GLU A 67 -8.39 -4.86 2.34
CA GLU A 67 -7.11 -5.38 2.84
C GLU A 67 -7.27 -6.16 4.16
N VAL A 68 -8.05 -5.63 5.11
CA VAL A 68 -8.33 -6.32 6.38
C VAL A 68 -9.08 -7.63 6.15
N LEU A 69 -10.09 -7.64 5.25
CA LEU A 69 -10.85 -8.84 4.91
C LEU A 69 -9.97 -9.92 4.26
N LEU A 70 -9.11 -9.53 3.32
CA LEU A 70 -8.18 -10.44 2.66
C LEU A 70 -7.13 -10.99 3.62
N ALA A 71 -6.53 -10.15 4.47
CA ALA A 71 -5.55 -10.59 5.45
C ALA A 71 -6.16 -11.56 6.48
N MET A 72 -7.43 -11.31 6.88
CA MET A 72 -8.17 -12.21 7.75
C MET A 72 -8.46 -13.56 7.06
N GLN A 73 -8.85 -13.55 5.79
CA GLN A 73 -9.05 -14.78 5.01
C GLN A 73 -7.76 -15.61 4.99
N VAL A 74 -6.62 -14.99 4.65
CA VAL A 74 -5.30 -15.66 4.63
C VAL A 74 -4.95 -16.26 6.00
N LEU A 75 -5.24 -15.54 7.09
CA LEU A 75 -5.05 -16.05 8.44
C LEU A 75 -5.92 -17.28 8.72
N LEU A 76 -7.21 -17.25 8.39
CA LEU A 76 -8.12 -18.38 8.61
C LEU A 76 -7.77 -19.61 7.77
N GLU A 77 -7.32 -19.40 6.53
CA GLU A 77 -6.83 -20.47 5.66
C GLU A 77 -5.59 -21.15 6.25
N SER A 78 -4.71 -20.39 6.92
CA SER A 78 -3.52 -20.95 7.55
C SER A 78 -3.82 -21.97 8.66
N TYR A 79 -4.93 -21.78 9.39
CA TYR A 79 -5.39 -22.74 10.39
C TYR A 79 -6.07 -23.96 9.78
N SER A 80 -6.66 -23.82 8.59
CA SER A 80 -7.33 -24.92 7.90
C SER A 80 -6.36 -25.93 7.29
N VAL A 81 -5.18 -25.48 6.86
CA VAL A 81 -4.22 -26.30 6.07
C VAL A 81 -3.20 -27.06 6.96
N ARG A 82 -3.37 -27.11 8.29
CA ARG A 82 -2.34 -27.62 9.24
C ARG A 82 -0.94 -27.01 8.98
N LYS A 83 -0.90 -25.72 8.64
CA LYS A 83 0.38 -24.99 8.52
C LYS A 83 1.02 -24.82 9.90
N SER A 84 2.34 -24.59 9.93
CA SER A 84 3.09 -24.44 11.18
C SER A 84 2.57 -23.24 11.98
N GLY A 85 2.82 -23.23 13.29
CA GLY A 85 2.51 -22.06 14.14
C GLY A 85 3.17 -20.77 13.67
N GLU A 86 4.29 -20.88 12.94
CA GLU A 86 5.03 -19.76 12.35
C GLU A 86 4.26 -19.07 11.22
N ASP A 87 3.66 -19.83 10.30
CA ASP A 87 2.83 -19.26 9.22
C ASP A 87 1.63 -18.50 9.80
N SER A 88 0.99 -19.07 10.82
CA SER A 88 -0.14 -18.41 11.49
C SER A 88 0.28 -17.12 12.21
N MET A 89 1.50 -17.07 12.76
CA MET A 89 2.06 -15.88 13.39
C MET A 89 2.34 -14.79 12.36
N ARG A 90 2.98 -15.13 11.24
CA ARG A 90 3.23 -14.21 10.12
C ARG A 90 1.93 -13.64 9.57
N ASN A 91 0.92 -14.47 9.37
CA ASN A 91 -0.38 -14.01 8.86
C ASN A 91 -1.13 -13.16 9.90
N THR A 92 -0.95 -13.42 11.20
CA THR A 92 -1.47 -12.56 12.27
C THR A 92 -0.82 -11.18 12.22
N ALA A 93 0.50 -11.12 12.04
CA ALA A 93 1.23 -9.87 11.89
C ALA A 93 0.79 -9.08 10.64
N SER A 94 0.60 -9.76 9.51
CA SER A 94 0.09 -9.13 8.29
C SER A 94 -1.31 -8.53 8.47
N LEU A 95 -2.21 -9.23 9.19
CA LEU A 95 -3.52 -8.70 9.56
C LEU A 95 -3.41 -7.50 10.50
N HIS A 96 -2.46 -7.51 11.44
CA HIS A 96 -2.19 -6.37 12.31
C HIS A 96 -1.76 -5.13 11.52
N GLU A 97 -0.86 -5.28 10.55
CA GLU A 97 -0.46 -4.19 9.66
C GLU A 97 -1.64 -3.62 8.87
N ALA A 98 -2.51 -4.49 8.33
CA ALA A 98 -3.72 -4.04 7.65
C ALA A 98 -4.67 -3.27 8.60
N CYS A 99 -4.79 -3.71 9.86
CA CYS A 99 -5.56 -3.00 10.87
C CYS A 99 -4.93 -1.63 11.23
N GLU A 100 -3.61 -1.53 11.34
CA GLU A 100 -2.95 -0.23 11.57
C GLU A 100 -3.14 0.73 10.40
N ARG A 101 -3.06 0.24 9.15
CA ARG A 101 -3.40 1.05 7.98
C ARG A 101 -4.84 1.54 8.03
N ALA A 102 -5.79 0.67 8.39
CA ALA A 102 -7.19 1.03 8.54
C ALA A 102 -7.48 2.00 9.70
N ARG A 103 -6.58 2.13 10.69
CA ARG A 103 -6.66 3.16 11.73
C ARG A 103 -6.14 4.53 11.26
N ASN A 104 -5.24 4.54 10.28
CA ASN A 104 -4.64 5.75 9.71
C ASN A 104 -5.37 6.22 8.44
N LEU A 105 -6.70 6.23 8.51
CA LEU A 105 -7.57 6.77 7.47
C LEU A 105 -7.57 8.29 7.51
N SER A 106 -7.75 8.90 6.34
CA SER A 106 -7.98 10.34 6.23
C SER A 106 -9.25 10.74 6.98
N VAL A 107 -9.25 11.94 7.57
CA VAL A 107 -10.38 12.47 8.34
C VAL A 107 -11.51 12.91 7.41
N ASP A 108 -11.18 13.44 6.24
CA ASP A 108 -12.13 13.91 5.25
C ASP A 108 -11.67 13.63 3.80
N ASN A 109 -12.54 13.94 2.84
CA ASN A 109 -12.25 13.74 1.42
C ASN A 109 -11.10 14.60 0.91
N ARG A 110 -10.85 15.78 1.51
CA ARG A 110 -9.78 16.68 1.11
C ARG A 110 -8.43 16.10 1.53
N GLU A 111 -8.32 15.61 2.76
CA GLU A 111 -7.13 14.92 3.25
C GLU A 111 -6.86 13.64 2.44
N ALA A 112 -7.88 12.86 2.11
CA ALA A 112 -7.73 11.68 1.26
C ALA A 112 -7.18 12.05 -0.14
N ALA A 113 -7.69 13.12 -0.74
CA ALA A 113 -7.20 13.62 -2.02
C ALA A 113 -5.75 14.14 -1.92
N LEU A 114 -5.42 14.86 -0.85
CA LEU A 114 -4.05 15.33 -0.59
C LEU A 114 -3.07 14.18 -0.40
N LYS A 115 -3.48 13.10 0.27
CA LYS A 115 -2.67 11.91 0.48
C LYS A 115 -2.34 11.22 -0.83
N ILE A 116 -3.34 11.03 -1.71
CA ILE A 116 -3.14 10.50 -3.07
C ILE A 116 -2.22 11.42 -3.87
N TRP A 117 -2.48 12.73 -3.84
CA TRP A 117 -1.66 13.69 -4.56
C TRP A 117 -0.19 13.67 -4.10
N LYS A 118 0.06 13.52 -2.80
CA LYS A 118 1.41 13.42 -2.27
C LYS A 118 2.11 12.16 -2.78
N GLN A 119 1.41 11.02 -2.76
CA GLN A 119 1.93 9.76 -3.30
C GLN A 119 2.28 9.87 -4.79
N ASP A 120 1.39 10.45 -5.59
CA ASP A 120 1.60 10.65 -7.02
C ASP A 120 2.72 11.67 -7.28
N SER A 121 2.78 12.75 -6.49
CA SER A 121 3.80 13.79 -6.61
C SER A 121 5.20 13.25 -6.34
N ASP A 122 5.36 12.28 -5.44
CA ASP A 122 6.66 11.70 -5.15
C ASP A 122 7.14 10.85 -6.34
N GLY A 123 6.28 10.03 -6.94
CA GLY A 123 6.59 9.32 -8.19
C GLY A 123 6.91 10.25 -9.38
N LEU A 124 6.23 11.40 -9.49
CA LEU A 124 6.55 12.39 -10.52
C LEU A 124 7.91 13.08 -10.29
N LYS A 125 8.32 13.29 -9.04
CA LYS A 125 9.65 13.84 -8.72
C LYS A 125 10.74 12.84 -9.10
N ASP A 126 10.54 11.56 -8.79
CA ASP A 126 11.47 10.49 -9.14
C ASP A 126 11.60 10.38 -10.66
N ALA A 127 10.47 10.39 -11.40
CA ALA A 127 10.48 10.42 -12.86
C ALA A 127 11.22 11.65 -13.42
N ILE A 128 11.08 12.85 -12.81
CA ILE A 128 11.86 14.03 -13.22
C ILE A 128 13.36 13.83 -12.93
N LYS A 129 13.73 13.22 -11.80
CA LYS A 129 15.13 12.91 -11.47
C LYS A 129 15.73 11.99 -12.53
N GLU A 130 15.02 10.93 -12.89
CA GLU A 130 15.41 9.99 -13.95
C GLU A 130 15.56 10.67 -15.31
N LEU A 131 14.58 11.47 -15.74
CA LEU A 131 14.65 12.20 -17.02
C LEU A 131 15.81 13.21 -17.04
N ASN A 132 16.13 13.84 -15.90
CA ASN A 132 17.30 14.72 -15.81
C ASN A 132 18.62 13.94 -15.89
N SER A 133 18.67 12.75 -15.30
CA SER A 133 19.82 11.85 -15.42
C SER A 133 20.06 11.43 -16.87
N LEU A 134 18.99 11.14 -17.62
CA LEU A 134 19.07 10.80 -19.04
C LEU A 134 19.52 11.99 -19.91
N LEU A 135 19.09 13.21 -19.59
CA LEU A 135 19.47 14.41 -20.34
C LEU A 135 20.89 14.89 -20.03
N ASN A 136 21.38 14.64 -18.82
CA ASN A 136 22.68 15.10 -18.32
C ASN A 136 23.44 13.95 -17.63
N PRO A 137 23.92 12.94 -18.37
CA PRO A 137 24.59 11.77 -17.79
C PRO A 137 25.89 12.12 -17.02
N GLN A 138 26.49 13.29 -17.26
CA GLN A 138 27.67 13.78 -16.52
C GLN A 138 27.34 14.45 -15.17
N SER A 139 26.07 14.54 -14.77
CA SER A 139 25.68 15.15 -13.48
C SER A 139 25.50 14.15 -12.33
N THR A 140 25.78 12.88 -12.58
CA THR A 140 25.59 11.74 -11.65
C THR A 140 26.89 11.01 -11.29
N GLU A 141 28.05 11.67 -11.32
CA GLU A 141 29.35 11.08 -10.93
C GLU A 141 29.52 10.80 -9.41
N ASN A 142 28.46 10.80 -8.60
CA ASN A 142 28.54 10.49 -7.17
C ASN A 142 27.46 9.51 -6.67
N GLU A 143 26.77 8.78 -7.54
CA GLU A 143 25.93 7.65 -7.12
C GLU A 143 26.66 6.34 -7.44
N VAL A 144 26.86 5.59 -6.35
CA VAL A 144 27.60 4.33 -6.22
C VAL A 144 27.31 3.37 -7.38
N SER A 145 28.37 2.78 -7.92
CA SER A 145 28.33 1.64 -8.85
C SER A 145 27.52 0.50 -8.20
N ASP A 146 26.21 0.51 -8.47
CA ASP A 146 25.36 -0.64 -8.23
C ASP A 146 25.80 -1.71 -9.23
N GLY A 147 26.19 -2.89 -8.74
CA GLY A 147 26.83 -3.99 -9.49
C GLY A 147 25.98 -4.65 -10.59
N TRP A 148 25.12 -3.88 -11.27
CA TRP A 148 24.42 -4.22 -12.50
C TRP A 148 25.30 -4.07 -13.74
N ASP A 149 26.37 -3.27 -13.68
CA ASP A 149 27.33 -3.10 -14.79
C ASP A 149 28.06 -4.41 -15.18
N GLU A 150 28.19 -5.35 -14.24
CA GLU A 150 28.85 -6.65 -14.49
C GLU A 150 27.96 -7.61 -15.31
N LEU A 151 26.65 -7.37 -15.39
CA LEU A 151 25.70 -8.28 -16.02
C LEU A 151 25.32 -7.89 -17.46
N LEU A 152 25.53 -6.63 -17.85
CA LEU A 152 25.12 -6.10 -19.15
C LEU A 152 26.27 -5.94 -20.16
N GLY A 153 27.52 -6.19 -19.75
CA GLY A 153 28.69 -6.04 -20.61
C GLY A 153 29.05 -4.57 -20.88
N GLU A 154 30.33 -4.32 -21.16
CA GLU A 154 30.91 -2.97 -21.31
C GLU A 154 30.26 -2.10 -22.42
N ASP A 155 29.41 -2.69 -23.27
CA ASP A 155 28.70 -2.01 -24.38
C ASP A 155 27.30 -1.47 -24.02
N ALA A 156 26.73 -1.81 -22.86
CA ALA A 156 25.36 -1.39 -22.52
C ALA A 156 25.25 0.07 -22.01
N GLY A 157 26.36 0.70 -21.66
CA GLY A 157 26.40 2.03 -21.03
C GLY A 157 26.54 3.23 -21.96
N GLN A 158 26.67 3.02 -23.28
CA GLN A 158 27.08 4.09 -24.22
C GLN A 158 26.23 4.19 -25.50
N ALA A 159 24.98 3.73 -25.48
CA ALA A 159 24.06 4.14 -26.53
C ALA A 159 23.75 5.64 -26.34
N GLU A 160 24.48 6.50 -27.05
CA GLU A 160 24.15 7.92 -27.14
C GLU A 160 22.69 8.05 -27.59
N LEU A 161 21.87 8.70 -26.77
CA LEU A 161 20.47 8.98 -27.10
C LEU A 161 20.43 9.74 -28.43
N SER A 162 19.55 9.32 -29.34
CA SER A 162 19.36 10.05 -30.59
C SER A 162 18.81 11.46 -30.32
N GLU A 163 18.98 12.38 -31.26
CA GLU A 163 18.36 13.72 -31.14
C GLU A 163 16.84 13.65 -30.96
N ASP A 164 16.20 12.66 -31.58
CA ASP A 164 14.78 12.38 -31.45
C ASP A 164 14.42 11.92 -30.03
N ASP A 165 15.25 11.07 -29.41
CA ASP A 165 15.06 10.62 -28.02
C ASP A 165 15.23 11.79 -27.04
N ILE A 166 16.25 12.62 -27.22
CA ILE A 166 16.50 13.82 -26.40
C ILE A 166 15.31 14.80 -26.51
N SER A 167 14.79 14.99 -27.72
CA SER A 167 13.59 15.80 -28.00
C SER A 167 12.36 15.25 -27.29
N ALA A 168 12.15 13.93 -27.34
CA ALA A 168 11.04 13.26 -26.67
C ALA A 168 11.13 13.39 -25.15
N ILE A 169 12.30 13.14 -24.56
CA ILE A 169 12.55 13.25 -23.11
C ILE A 169 12.30 14.69 -22.62
N LYS A 170 12.74 15.72 -23.36
CA LYS A 170 12.47 17.13 -23.02
C LYS A 170 10.97 17.45 -23.05
N LYS A 171 10.22 16.92 -24.01
CA LYS A 171 8.76 17.10 -24.10
C LYS A 171 8.05 16.45 -22.92
N VAL A 172 8.39 15.19 -22.59
CA VAL A 172 7.81 14.48 -21.44
C VAL A 172 8.08 15.22 -20.14
N ARG A 173 9.33 15.64 -19.90
CA ARG A 173 9.70 16.45 -18.73
C ARG A 173 8.86 17.72 -18.61
N THR A 174 8.67 18.44 -19.72
CA THR A 174 7.89 19.69 -19.74
C THR A 174 6.42 19.44 -19.40
N ASN A 175 5.83 18.37 -19.93
CA ASN A 175 4.45 17.98 -19.64
C ASN A 175 4.27 17.63 -18.15
N ILE A 176 5.19 16.84 -17.57
CA ILE A 176 5.14 16.50 -16.14
C ILE A 176 5.22 17.75 -15.27
N LEU A 177 6.17 18.66 -15.54
CA LEU A 177 6.30 19.92 -14.79
C LEU A 177 5.05 20.80 -14.89
N SER A 178 4.41 20.85 -16.06
CA SER A 178 3.14 21.56 -16.25
C SER A 178 2.02 20.97 -15.40
N CYS A 179 1.89 19.64 -15.38
CA CYS A 179 0.91 18.94 -14.55
C CYS A 179 1.08 19.24 -13.06
N ILE A 180 2.32 19.18 -12.55
CA ILE A 180 2.64 19.50 -11.15
C ILE A 180 2.24 20.94 -10.84
N LYS A 181 2.61 21.90 -11.71
CA LYS A 181 2.30 23.33 -11.50
C LYS A 181 0.80 23.60 -11.46
N ASN A 182 0.04 23.00 -12.38
CA ASN A 182 -1.42 23.16 -12.43
C ASN A 182 -2.08 22.59 -11.18
N ALA A 183 -1.65 21.41 -10.73
CA ALA A 183 -2.21 20.80 -9.53
C ALA A 183 -1.87 21.57 -8.24
N LEU A 184 -0.65 22.11 -8.12
CA LEU A 184 -0.29 23.00 -7.01
C LEU A 184 -1.15 24.27 -6.98
N SER A 185 -1.51 24.82 -8.15
CA SER A 185 -2.40 25.99 -8.21
C SER A 185 -3.83 25.67 -7.75
N TRP A 186 -4.30 24.45 -8.00
CA TRP A 186 -5.62 23.99 -7.54
C TRP A 186 -5.66 23.77 -6.02
N LEU A 187 -4.55 23.35 -5.42
CA LEU A 187 -4.44 23.16 -3.96
C LEU A 187 -4.31 24.47 -3.17
N ALA A 188 -3.91 25.56 -3.83
CA ALA A 188 -3.72 26.88 -3.21
C ALA A 188 -4.97 27.78 -3.26
N ALA A 189 -5.99 27.38 -4.02
CA ALA A 189 -7.28 28.06 -4.15
C ALA A 189 -8.32 27.49 -3.17
#